data_AF-A0A7K0C219-F1
#
_entry.id   AF-A0A7K0C219-F1
#
_cell.length_a   1.000
_cell.length_b   1.000
_cell.length_c   1.000
_cell.angle_alpha   90.00
_cell.angle_beta   90.00
_cell.angle_gamma   90.00
#
_symmetry.space_group_name_H-M   'P 1'
#
loop_
_entity.id
_entity.type
_entity.pdbx_description
1 polymer ?
#
loop_
_entity_poly.entity_id
_entity_poly.type
_entity_poly.pdbx_seq_one_letter_code
_entity_poly.pdbx_strand_id
1 'polypeptide(L)'
;MSEHDTAVSVVVTGTGPDLSATVASVLGQTLAGVQAVLDSTALEPPASGEWRDDPRVAVGGEPAGEYLMFVRAGQVLDRHGCLTLLSAAERGTAQIVCGDADRFPASRLYRRDLLSDLGLWPVEDEHAAKAVLMADRVLVLPHEIVRYPGGHRPAGRPRRRARLLDVERLKRVAYRQVLMRLPVRQGSAVFESHGGRAYGGCPRAIYEELRASGHRGRITWAYTGSPDGFPGGADLVERFSWAHYRALARARYWVDDHGLPPTLAKRPETVYLQTWHGAPVEYTGLDAPAAKLASRAARKSMRRAAARFDYFVVGSAYEEETLVPALGVRAELLRVGRPGNDLLVEDREPDRVRRLAWDLGLDGRPCVLYAPRGPAADLGALAAALGDDVALLARCEGAARPGTWTDVSRVHDLATLLRLADVLVTDRSPLLFRYALLDRPMIFHAPDLAGHRHRHGAYLDLAAEAPGPFVADLEELSEAVRARAEIAERYRDARRAFAARYAGYETGAAAETIVRRVFQDGG
;
A
#
# COMPACT_ATOMS: atom_id res chain seq x y z
N MET A 1 -22.90 32.53 4.79
CA MET A 1 -23.07 32.61 6.26
C MET A 1 -23.80 31.38 6.75
N SER A 2 -23.06 30.37 7.21
CA SER A 2 -23.26 29.70 8.49
C SER A 2 -21.99 28.86 8.70
N GLU A 3 -21.16 29.23 9.66
CA GLU A 3 -20.04 28.40 10.11
C GLU A 3 -20.59 27.02 10.50
N HIS A 4 -20.06 25.96 9.91
CA HIS A 4 -20.22 24.63 10.49
C HIS A 4 -19.37 24.59 11.76
N ASP A 5 -19.95 25.06 12.87
CA ASP A 5 -19.40 24.83 14.20
C ASP A 5 -19.29 23.31 14.39
N THR A 6 -18.05 22.81 14.32
CA THR A 6 -17.76 21.40 14.56
C THR A 6 -17.91 21.15 16.05
N ALA A 7 -19.08 20.68 16.47
CA ALA A 7 -19.36 20.40 17.87
C ALA A 7 -18.57 19.16 18.34
N VAL A 8 -17.49 19.40 19.07
CA VAL A 8 -16.76 18.36 19.79
C VAL A 8 -17.36 18.25 21.20
N SER A 9 -17.76 17.05 21.61
CA SER A 9 -18.24 16.78 22.98
C SER A 9 -17.10 16.16 23.80
N VAL A 10 -16.66 16.84 24.85
CA VAL A 10 -15.60 16.36 25.75
C VAL A 10 -16.21 15.89 27.05
N VAL A 11 -15.98 14.63 27.41
CA VAL A 11 -16.43 14.05 28.70
C VAL A 11 -15.23 13.98 29.64
N VAL A 12 -15.31 14.71 30.76
CA VAL A 12 -14.24 14.79 31.77
C VAL A 12 -14.75 14.14 33.06
N THR A 13 -14.02 13.13 33.55
CA THR A 13 -14.30 12.49 34.83
C THR A 13 -13.13 12.66 35.79
N GLY A 14 -13.39 13.17 37.00
CA GLY A 14 -12.36 13.35 38.03
C GLY A 14 -12.87 13.97 39.31
N THR A 15 -12.14 13.80 40.40
CA THR A 15 -12.39 14.44 41.70
C THR A 15 -11.19 15.32 42.05
N GLY A 16 -11.36 16.64 41.91
CA GLY A 16 -10.34 17.62 42.28
C GLY A 16 -10.92 19.03 42.22
N PRO A 17 -10.61 19.90 43.20
CA PRO A 17 -11.23 21.23 43.32
C PRO A 17 -10.92 22.16 42.13
N ASP A 18 -9.87 21.89 41.35
CA ASP A 18 -9.43 22.72 40.21
C ASP A 18 -9.68 22.07 38.82
N LEU A 19 -10.48 21.00 38.74
CA LEU A 19 -10.70 20.25 37.50
C LEU A 19 -11.35 21.12 36.41
N SER A 20 -12.39 21.89 36.76
CA SER A 20 -13.07 22.81 35.82
C SER A 20 -12.14 23.88 35.26
N ALA A 21 -11.29 24.49 36.10
CA ALA A 21 -10.38 25.55 35.67
C ALA A 21 -9.26 25.02 34.78
N THR A 22 -8.75 23.82 35.09
CA THR A 22 -7.71 23.15 34.29
C THR A 22 -8.24 22.74 32.92
N VAL A 23 -9.44 22.17 32.87
CA VAL A 23 -10.12 21.76 31.62
C VAL A 23 -10.45 22.97 30.75
N ALA A 24 -11.00 24.04 31.33
CA ALA A 24 -11.28 25.27 30.61
C ALA A 24 -10.01 25.93 30.05
N SER A 25 -8.89 25.88 30.79
CA SER A 25 -7.59 26.38 30.34
C SER A 25 -7.02 25.58 29.16
N VAL A 26 -7.05 24.25 29.23
CA VAL A 26 -6.55 23.36 28.16
C VAL A 26 -7.42 23.48 26.89
N LEU A 27 -8.75 23.52 27.04
CA LEU A 27 -9.67 23.71 25.92
C LEU A 27 -9.52 25.11 25.32
N GLY A 28 -9.44 26.16 26.14
CA GLY A 28 -9.24 27.53 25.67
C GLY A 28 -7.90 27.78 24.97
N GLN A 29 -6.85 27.03 25.31
CA GLN A 29 -5.54 27.13 24.65
C GLN A 29 -5.43 26.30 23.36
N THR A 30 -6.26 25.26 23.18
CA THR A 30 -6.06 24.26 22.11
C THR A 30 -7.19 24.22 21.10
N LEU A 31 -8.43 24.53 21.48
CA LEU A 31 -9.64 24.30 20.67
C LEU A 31 -10.73 25.36 21.00
N ALA A 32 -10.74 26.48 20.28
CA ALA A 32 -11.85 27.44 20.37
C ALA A 32 -13.10 26.86 19.68
N GLY A 33 -14.26 26.85 20.36
CA GLY A 33 -15.55 26.41 19.81
C GLY A 33 -16.14 25.08 20.34
N VAL A 34 -15.55 24.48 21.38
CA VAL A 34 -15.95 23.15 21.89
C VAL A 34 -16.93 23.25 23.07
N GLN A 35 -18.07 22.54 23.03
CA GLN A 35 -18.96 22.35 24.18
C GLN A 35 -18.48 21.17 25.04
N ALA A 36 -17.99 21.45 26.26
CA ALA A 36 -17.63 20.42 27.22
C ALA A 36 -18.85 20.00 28.07
N VAL A 37 -19.05 18.70 28.26
CA VAL A 37 -20.05 18.14 29.18
C VAL A 37 -19.30 17.51 30.36
N LEU A 38 -19.43 18.13 31.53
CA LEU A 38 -18.85 17.64 32.79
C LEU A 38 -19.91 16.84 33.54
N ASP A 39 -19.69 15.53 33.71
CA ASP A 39 -20.51 14.68 34.56
C ASP A 39 -19.71 14.30 35.82
N SER A 40 -20.21 14.70 36.99
CA SER A 40 -19.54 14.56 38.28
C SER A 40 -20.11 13.45 39.15
N THR A 41 -20.86 12.48 38.60
CA THR A 41 -21.34 11.35 39.40
C THR A 41 -20.19 10.46 39.87
N ALA A 42 -19.91 10.49 41.17
CA ALA A 42 -18.91 9.67 41.82
C ALA A 42 -19.33 8.19 41.82
N LEU A 43 -18.51 7.31 41.25
CA LEU A 43 -18.62 5.88 41.51
C LEU A 43 -17.94 5.60 42.86
N GLU A 44 -18.72 5.23 43.88
CA GLU A 44 -18.14 4.75 45.14
C GLU A 44 -17.42 3.40 44.92
N PRO A 45 -16.22 3.20 45.49
CA PRO A 45 -15.52 1.92 45.38
C PRO A 45 -16.25 0.82 46.18
N PRO A 46 -16.28 -0.43 45.71
CA PRO A 46 -16.95 -1.51 46.43
C PRO A 46 -16.26 -1.80 47.76
N ALA A 47 -17.06 -1.96 48.82
CA ALA A 47 -16.61 -2.08 50.21
C ALA A 47 -15.76 -3.33 50.53
N SER A 48 -15.63 -4.29 49.60
CA SER A 48 -14.98 -5.58 49.84
C SER A 48 -13.49 -5.64 49.53
N GLY A 49 -12.86 -4.57 49.01
CA GLY A 49 -11.40 -4.51 48.77
C GLY A 49 -10.84 -5.48 47.72
N GLU A 50 -11.62 -6.45 47.24
CA GLU A 50 -11.28 -7.32 46.12
C GLU A 50 -11.87 -6.79 44.82
N TRP A 51 -10.99 -6.33 43.93
CA TRP A 51 -11.36 -5.98 42.56
C TRP A 51 -11.54 -7.27 41.75
N ARG A 52 -12.78 -7.70 41.53
CA ARG A 52 -13.13 -8.65 40.47
C ARG A 52 -13.52 -7.87 39.21
N ASP A 53 -12.94 -8.24 38.08
CA ASP A 53 -13.26 -7.97 36.65
C ASP A 53 -14.39 -6.96 36.26
N ASP A 54 -14.58 -5.84 36.96
CA ASP A 54 -15.56 -4.79 36.61
C ASP A 54 -14.88 -3.58 35.92
N PRO A 55 -15.51 -2.95 34.92
CA PRO A 55 -14.92 -1.85 34.16
C PRO A 55 -14.74 -0.61 35.05
N ARG A 56 -13.49 -0.12 35.12
CA ARG A 56 -13.07 1.01 35.98
C ARG A 56 -13.46 2.41 35.47
N VAL A 57 -14.20 2.47 34.36
CA VAL A 57 -14.69 3.71 33.75
C VAL A 57 -16.17 3.47 33.47
N ALA A 58 -17.05 4.31 34.04
CA ALA A 58 -18.43 4.39 33.56
C ALA A 58 -18.58 5.68 32.76
N VAL A 59 -19.28 5.57 31.63
CA VAL A 59 -19.71 6.72 30.85
C VAL A 59 -21.06 7.15 31.41
N GLY A 60 -21.13 8.37 31.96
CA GLY A 60 -22.38 8.97 32.39
C GLY A 60 -23.11 9.55 31.17
N GLY A 61 -24.34 9.09 30.93
CA GLY A 61 -25.17 9.51 29.78
C GLY A 61 -24.85 8.79 28.45
N GLU A 62 -25.70 9.02 27.44
CA GLU A 62 -25.45 8.56 26.06
C GLU A 62 -24.55 9.55 25.30
N PRO A 63 -23.42 9.11 24.72
CA PRO A 63 -22.51 10.00 24.00
C PRO A 63 -23.09 10.45 22.64
N ALA A 64 -23.05 11.76 22.37
CA ALA A 64 -23.53 12.39 21.14
C ALA A 64 -22.50 13.37 20.52
N GLY A 65 -22.35 13.37 19.19
CA GLY A 65 -21.43 14.24 18.42
C GLY A 65 -20.54 13.47 17.44
N GLU A 66 -19.78 14.13 16.56
CA GLU A 66 -18.84 13.45 15.64
C GLU A 66 -17.63 12.85 16.38
N TYR A 67 -17.22 13.44 17.50
CA TYR A 67 -16.00 13.09 18.23
C TYR A 67 -16.30 12.89 19.72
N LEU A 68 -15.73 11.82 20.32
CA LEU A 68 -15.77 11.55 21.75
C LEU A 68 -14.33 11.53 22.31
N MET A 69 -13.99 12.51 23.14
CA MET A 69 -12.65 12.63 23.73
C MET A 69 -12.74 12.63 25.26
N PHE A 70 -11.95 11.76 25.92
CA PHE A 70 -11.84 11.75 27.38
C PHE A 70 -10.53 12.42 27.79
N VAL A 71 -10.62 13.43 28.65
CA VAL A 71 -9.46 14.07 29.26
C VAL A 71 -9.53 13.84 30.76
N ARG A 72 -8.78 12.87 31.27
CA ARG A 72 -8.43 12.86 32.70
C ARG A 72 -7.07 13.51 32.83
N ALA A 73 -6.98 14.58 33.63
CA ALA A 73 -5.71 15.26 33.87
C ALA A 73 -4.68 14.26 34.45
N GLY A 74 -3.68 13.91 33.65
CA GLY A 74 -2.49 13.17 34.08
C GLY A 74 -2.64 11.65 34.22
N GLN A 75 -3.67 10.99 33.68
CA GLN A 75 -3.75 9.53 33.68
C GLN A 75 -3.98 8.92 32.30
N VAL A 76 -3.46 7.70 32.18
CA VAL A 76 -3.29 6.94 30.96
C VAL A 76 -4.21 5.70 31.03
N LEU A 77 -4.99 5.42 29.98
CA LEU A 77 -6.04 4.40 29.88
C LEU A 77 -5.48 2.97 29.88
N ASP A 78 -6.10 2.06 30.63
CA ASP A 78 -5.80 0.63 30.61
C ASP A 78 -6.67 -0.14 29.59
N ARG A 79 -6.45 -1.47 29.45
CA ARG A 79 -7.20 -2.32 28.50
C ARG A 79 -8.72 -2.21 28.69
N HIS A 80 -9.17 -2.16 29.94
CA HIS A 80 -10.59 -2.11 30.24
C HIS A 80 -11.14 -0.71 29.94
N GLY A 81 -10.39 0.35 30.23
CA GLY A 81 -10.69 1.70 29.79
C GLY A 81 -10.88 1.79 28.27
N CYS A 82 -9.97 1.22 27.48
CA CYS A 82 -10.09 1.21 26.02
C CYS A 82 -11.32 0.42 25.51
N LEU A 83 -11.63 -0.72 26.13
CA LEU A 83 -12.79 -1.54 25.74
C LEU A 83 -14.11 -0.88 26.14
N THR A 84 -14.18 -0.24 27.30
CA THR A 84 -15.34 0.56 27.71
C THR A 84 -15.58 1.70 26.74
N LEU A 85 -14.52 2.39 26.31
CA LEU A 85 -14.59 3.49 25.35
C LEU A 85 -15.14 3.03 23.99
N LEU A 86 -14.63 1.90 23.49
CA LEU A 86 -15.13 1.28 22.26
C LEU A 86 -16.62 0.92 22.40
N SER A 87 -17.00 0.27 23.49
CA SER A 87 -18.39 -0.12 23.74
C SER A 87 -19.32 1.09 23.92
N ALA A 88 -18.82 2.23 24.42
CA ALA A 88 -19.60 3.46 24.49
C ALA A 88 -19.79 4.10 23.11
N ALA A 89 -18.77 4.10 22.26
CA ALA A 89 -18.89 4.58 20.88
C ALA A 89 -19.81 3.69 20.03
N GLU A 90 -19.73 2.36 20.18
CA GLU A 90 -20.63 1.41 19.51
C GLU A 90 -22.11 1.59 19.89
N ARG A 91 -22.37 2.15 21.08
CA ARG A 91 -23.74 2.42 21.57
C ARG A 91 -24.24 3.84 21.25
N GLY A 92 -23.37 4.74 20.81
CA GLY A 92 -23.68 6.14 20.50
C GLY A 92 -23.48 6.49 19.02
N THR A 93 -23.55 7.79 18.70
CA THR A 93 -23.36 8.30 17.32
C THR A 93 -21.94 8.81 17.04
N ALA A 94 -21.01 8.63 17.98
CA ALA A 94 -19.63 9.11 17.88
C ALA A 94 -18.83 8.36 16.80
N GLN A 95 -18.14 9.11 15.94
CA GLN A 95 -17.36 8.54 14.83
C GLN A 95 -15.90 8.27 15.22
N ILE A 96 -15.34 9.01 16.20
CA ILE A 96 -13.92 8.92 16.59
C ILE A 96 -13.77 8.97 18.13
N VAL A 97 -12.94 8.07 18.68
CA VAL A 97 -12.57 8.04 20.11
C VAL A 97 -11.06 8.26 20.30
N CYS A 98 -10.64 9.16 21.21
CA CYS A 98 -9.22 9.47 21.46
C CYS A 98 -8.87 9.54 22.96
N GLY A 99 -7.71 8.98 23.36
CA GLY A 99 -7.10 9.09 24.70
C GLY A 99 -5.68 8.50 24.78
N ASP A 100 -4.90 8.84 25.83
CA ASP A 100 -3.57 8.28 26.11
C ASP A 100 -3.67 6.91 26.83
N ALA A 101 -2.86 5.88 26.49
CA ALA A 101 -2.96 4.48 27.01
C ALA A 101 -1.64 3.89 27.61
N ASP A 102 -1.70 3.16 28.75
CA ASP A 102 -0.53 2.78 29.57
C ASP A 102 -0.02 1.36 29.31
N ARG A 103 1.24 1.12 29.67
CA ARG A 103 2.13 0.00 29.35
C ARG A 103 1.52 -1.40 29.52
N PHE A 104 1.68 -2.23 28.49
CA PHE A 104 1.59 -3.69 28.56
C PHE A 104 2.97 -4.36 28.49
N PRO A 105 3.19 -5.51 29.17
CA PRO A 105 4.29 -6.40 28.83
C PRO A 105 4.08 -6.92 27.41
N ALA A 106 4.99 -6.57 26.50
CA ALA A 106 4.97 -6.93 25.08
C ALA A 106 4.99 -8.45 24.76
N SER A 107 4.90 -9.32 25.77
CA SER A 107 4.91 -10.78 25.60
C SER A 107 3.56 -11.39 25.25
N ARG A 108 2.46 -10.61 25.17
CA ARG A 108 1.11 -11.13 24.87
C ARG A 108 0.36 -10.42 23.74
N LEU A 109 0.89 -9.32 23.19
CA LEU A 109 0.33 -8.65 22.00
C LEU A 109 1.33 -8.83 20.86
N TYR A 110 1.05 -9.80 20.01
CA TYR A 110 1.92 -10.26 18.93
C TYR A 110 1.75 -9.39 17.67
N ARG A 111 2.87 -9.29 16.93
CA ARG A 111 3.08 -8.81 15.55
C ARG A 111 3.10 -7.31 15.29
N ARG A 112 4.26 -6.73 15.59
CA ARG A 112 4.79 -5.54 14.90
C ARG A 112 5.23 -5.85 13.45
N ASP A 113 5.16 -7.12 13.06
CA ASP A 113 5.78 -7.69 11.85
C ASP A 113 4.82 -7.75 10.66
N LEU A 114 3.50 -7.59 10.86
CA LEU A 114 2.51 -7.77 9.80
C LEU A 114 2.61 -6.71 8.68
N LEU A 115 3.01 -5.47 8.99
CA LEU A 115 3.13 -4.38 8.01
C LEU A 115 4.43 -4.47 7.19
N SER A 116 5.52 -4.91 7.82
CA SER A 116 6.82 -5.15 7.18
C SER A 116 6.85 -6.46 6.38
N ASP A 117 6.14 -7.50 6.84
CA ASP A 117 6.08 -8.81 6.18
C ASP A 117 5.23 -8.78 4.89
N LEU A 118 4.34 -7.80 4.75
CA LEU A 118 3.51 -7.58 3.56
C LEU A 118 4.23 -6.83 2.43
N GLY A 119 5.49 -6.40 2.58
CA GLY A 119 6.25 -5.80 1.48
C GLY A 119 5.62 -4.54 0.89
N LEU A 120 4.84 -3.81 1.69
CA LEU A 120 4.32 -2.50 1.36
C LEU A 120 5.35 -1.48 1.83
N TRP A 121 6.01 -0.81 0.88
CA TRP A 121 6.72 0.43 1.15
C TRP A 121 5.68 1.52 1.43
N PRO A 122 5.92 2.40 2.43
CA PRO A 122 5.02 2.56 3.55
C PRO A 122 3.57 2.92 3.16
N VAL A 123 2.60 2.32 3.85
CA VAL A 123 1.53 3.15 4.39
C VAL A 123 2.11 3.78 5.66
N GLU A 124 2.25 5.09 5.60
CA GLU A 124 2.19 6.06 6.69
C GLU A 124 2.78 5.67 8.07
N ASP A 125 3.80 6.46 8.42
CA ASP A 125 4.19 6.92 9.75
C ASP A 125 5.09 6.10 10.71
N GLU A 126 6.11 6.80 11.23
CA GLU A 126 6.80 6.46 12.46
C GLU A 126 6.95 7.74 13.31
N HIS A 127 6.28 7.71 14.48
CA HIS A 127 6.51 8.51 15.70
C HIS A 127 5.69 9.79 15.96
N ALA A 128 4.38 9.61 16.18
CA ALA A 128 3.67 10.18 17.33
C ALA A 128 2.58 9.18 17.74
N ALA A 129 2.49 8.78 19.01
CA ALA A 129 1.36 7.99 19.48
C ALA A 129 0.13 8.91 19.56
N LYS A 130 -0.62 9.02 18.46
CA LYS A 130 -1.98 9.55 18.42
C LYS A 130 -2.84 8.49 17.76
N ALA A 131 -3.83 7.99 18.49
CA ALA A 131 -4.85 7.11 17.92
C ALA A 131 -5.66 7.93 16.91
N VAL A 132 -5.61 7.55 15.64
CA VAL A 132 -6.56 8.01 14.62
C VAL A 132 -7.28 6.76 14.12
N LEU A 133 -8.56 6.64 14.50
CA LEU A 133 -9.47 5.61 14.03
C LEU A 133 -10.01 6.04 12.66
N MET A 134 -9.70 5.29 11.60
CA MET A 134 -10.45 5.37 10.34
C MET A 134 -11.40 4.16 10.30
N ALA A 135 -12.65 4.41 9.94
CA ALA A 135 -13.72 3.41 9.89
C ALA A 135 -13.33 2.24 8.96
N ASP A 136 -13.00 1.08 9.58
CA ASP A 136 -13.62 -0.23 9.31
C ASP A 136 -12.79 -1.46 9.74
N ARG A 137 -11.56 -1.34 10.26
CA ARG A 137 -10.84 -2.47 10.93
C ARG A 137 -9.90 -1.99 12.04
N VAL A 138 -10.05 -2.54 13.25
CA VAL A 138 -9.30 -2.14 14.45
C VAL A 138 -7.95 -2.86 14.56
N LEU A 139 -6.85 -2.12 14.73
CA LEU A 139 -5.53 -2.65 15.10
C LEU A 139 -4.87 -1.74 16.15
N VAL A 140 -4.45 -2.31 17.29
CA VAL A 140 -3.75 -1.59 18.39
C VAL A 140 -2.32 -2.10 18.51
N LEU A 141 -1.31 -1.22 18.39
CA LEU A 141 0.11 -1.55 18.62
C LEU A 141 0.79 -0.53 19.55
N PRO A 142 1.49 -0.97 20.63
CA PRO A 142 2.18 -0.08 21.57
C PRO A 142 3.63 0.26 21.13
N HIS A 143 4.09 1.50 21.40
CA HIS A 143 5.51 1.91 21.30
C HIS A 143 6.17 2.11 22.68
N GLU A 144 7.49 1.89 22.72
CA GLU A 144 8.40 1.77 23.89
C GLU A 144 8.68 3.04 24.74
N ILE A 145 8.63 2.81 26.06
CA ILE A 145 9.62 3.09 27.13
C ILE A 145 10.67 4.23 26.91
N VAL A 146 10.38 5.40 27.50
CA VAL A 146 11.41 6.35 27.98
C VAL A 146 11.90 5.90 29.37
N ARG A 147 13.23 5.77 29.53
CA ARG A 147 13.87 5.54 30.83
C ARG A 147 14.10 6.88 31.55
N TYR A 148 13.51 7.05 32.73
CA TYR A 148 13.96 8.05 33.71
C TYR A 148 14.95 7.43 34.69
N PRO A 149 16.01 8.15 35.12
CA PRO A 149 16.92 7.69 36.15
C PRO A 149 16.35 8.02 37.53
N GLY A 150 15.99 7.00 38.31
CA GLY A 150 15.67 7.20 39.73
C GLY A 150 14.81 6.08 40.33
N GLY A 151 15.22 5.57 41.49
CA GLY A 151 14.31 4.91 42.44
C GLY A 151 14.23 3.38 42.41
N HIS A 152 15.01 2.77 43.30
CA HIS A 152 14.76 1.51 44.05
C HIS A 152 14.40 0.20 43.31
N ARG A 153 15.27 -0.80 43.49
CA ARG A 153 14.99 -2.22 43.24
C ARG A 153 14.43 -2.89 44.51
N PRO A 154 13.35 -3.68 44.45
CA PRO A 154 13.15 -4.75 45.40
C PRO A 154 13.76 -6.05 44.86
N ALA A 155 14.47 -6.76 45.73
CA ALA A 155 15.02 -8.09 45.47
C ALA A 155 13.91 -9.16 45.45
N GLY A 156 13.98 -10.13 44.53
CA GLY A 156 13.05 -11.27 44.56
C GLY A 156 13.07 -12.24 43.37
N ARG A 157 13.87 -13.32 43.52
CA ARG A 157 13.83 -14.66 42.89
C ARG A 157 14.20 -14.85 41.39
N PRO A 158 15.00 -15.89 41.05
CA PRO A 158 15.50 -16.12 39.70
C PRO A 158 14.44 -16.87 38.87
N ARG A 159 13.69 -16.14 38.04
CA ARG A 159 12.92 -16.77 36.96
C ARG A 159 13.86 -17.07 35.80
N ARG A 160 14.08 -18.35 35.50
CA ARG A 160 14.76 -18.82 34.28
C ARG A 160 14.12 -18.15 33.06
N ARG A 161 14.79 -17.12 32.52
CA ARG A 161 14.39 -16.44 31.27
C ARG A 161 14.82 -17.30 30.09
N ALA A 162 13.94 -18.18 29.62
CA ALA A 162 14.03 -18.62 28.23
C ALA A 162 13.75 -17.39 27.35
N ARG A 163 14.81 -16.72 26.87
CA ARG A 163 14.68 -15.74 25.79
C ARG A 163 14.20 -16.52 24.57
N LEU A 164 12.90 -16.48 24.27
CA LEU A 164 12.43 -16.79 22.93
C LEU A 164 13.18 -15.85 21.99
N LEU A 165 14.13 -16.40 21.23
CA LEU A 165 14.84 -15.65 20.22
C LEU A 165 13.82 -15.24 19.16
N ASP A 166 13.70 -13.93 18.92
CA ASP A 166 13.05 -13.41 17.74
C ASP A 166 13.71 -14.06 16.51
N VAL A 167 12.98 -14.99 15.89
CA VAL A 167 13.44 -15.82 14.77
C VAL A 167 13.84 -14.95 13.58
N GLU A 168 13.17 -13.82 13.39
CA GLU A 168 13.47 -12.90 12.30
C GLU A 168 14.79 -12.17 12.57
N ARG A 169 15.01 -11.72 13.81
CA ARG A 169 16.30 -11.18 14.24
C ARG A 169 17.42 -12.21 14.09
N LEU A 170 17.18 -13.47 14.42
CA LEU A 170 18.13 -14.56 14.23
C LEU A 170 18.46 -14.74 12.73
N LYS A 171 17.45 -14.78 11.85
CA LYS A 171 17.65 -14.86 10.39
C LYS A 171 18.49 -13.70 9.86
N ARG A 172 18.25 -12.46 10.31
CA ARG A 172 19.04 -11.29 9.93
C ARG A 172 20.50 -11.37 10.40
N VAL A 173 20.72 -11.83 11.64
CA VAL A 173 22.08 -12.05 12.16
C VAL A 173 22.79 -13.14 11.38
N ALA A 174 22.13 -14.27 11.14
CA ALA A 174 22.67 -15.37 10.35
C ALA A 174 22.93 -14.98 8.89
N TYR A 175 22.07 -14.16 8.28
CA TYR A 175 22.30 -13.58 6.96
C TYR A 175 23.63 -12.84 6.91
N ARG A 176 23.82 -11.89 7.83
CA ARG A 176 25.02 -11.04 7.86
C ARG A 176 26.28 -11.81 8.24
N GLN A 177 26.20 -12.71 9.22
CA GLN A 177 27.37 -13.35 9.82
C GLN A 177 27.76 -14.67 9.15
N VAL A 178 26.83 -15.34 8.48
CA VAL A 178 27.03 -16.68 7.90
C VAL A 178 26.76 -16.67 6.40
N LEU A 179 25.54 -16.34 5.98
CA LEU A 179 25.13 -16.53 4.58
C LEU A 179 25.90 -15.62 3.62
N MET A 180 26.17 -14.37 4.02
CA MET A 180 26.95 -13.40 3.25
C MET A 180 28.43 -13.76 3.09
N ARG A 181 28.95 -14.71 3.89
CA ARG A 181 30.33 -15.23 3.76
C ARG A 181 30.44 -16.36 2.73
N LEU A 182 29.31 -16.94 2.30
CA LEU A 182 29.31 -17.93 1.23
C LEU A 182 29.61 -17.23 -0.11
N PRO A 183 30.22 -17.91 -1.09
CA PRO A 183 30.50 -17.30 -2.38
C PRO A 183 29.21 -16.95 -3.13
N VAL A 184 29.23 -15.77 -3.77
CA VAL A 184 28.22 -15.40 -4.77
C VAL A 184 28.23 -16.43 -5.88
N ARG A 185 27.06 -16.88 -6.30
CA ARG A 185 26.88 -17.81 -7.39
C ARG A 185 26.75 -17.01 -8.68
N GLN A 186 27.74 -17.13 -9.55
CA GLN A 186 27.70 -16.48 -10.86
C GLN A 186 26.47 -16.91 -11.66
N GLY A 187 25.94 -15.99 -12.45
CA GLY A 187 24.68 -16.15 -13.17
C GLY A 187 23.42 -16.26 -12.30
N SER A 188 23.50 -16.42 -10.98
CA SER A 188 22.25 -16.60 -10.20
C SER A 188 21.46 -15.31 -10.02
N ALA A 189 20.14 -15.40 -10.09
CA ALA A 189 19.23 -14.26 -10.00
C ALA A 189 18.08 -14.52 -9.02
N VAL A 190 17.64 -13.49 -8.30
CA VAL A 190 16.43 -13.50 -7.48
C VAL A 190 15.47 -12.45 -8.01
N PHE A 191 14.26 -12.87 -8.31
CA PHE A 191 13.15 -12.04 -8.78
C PHE A 191 12.08 -11.91 -7.70
N GLU A 192 11.52 -10.71 -7.54
CA GLU A 192 10.36 -10.43 -6.70
C GLU A 192 9.45 -9.44 -7.43
N SER A 193 8.13 -9.60 -7.33
CA SER A 193 7.19 -8.57 -7.78
C SER A 193 6.12 -8.33 -6.73
N HIS A 194 5.77 -7.05 -6.50
CA HIS A 194 4.77 -6.60 -5.54
C HIS A 194 4.99 -7.15 -4.12
N GLY A 195 6.25 -7.18 -3.67
CA GLY A 195 6.59 -7.75 -2.36
C GLY A 195 6.39 -9.26 -2.26
N GLY A 196 6.45 -9.97 -3.39
CA GLY A 196 6.21 -11.42 -3.49
C GLY A 196 4.74 -11.79 -3.71
N ARG A 197 3.83 -10.84 -3.86
CA ARG A 197 2.38 -11.15 -4.01
C ARG A 197 1.97 -11.51 -5.43
N ALA A 198 2.83 -11.33 -6.41
CA ALA A 198 2.46 -11.54 -7.81
C ALA A 198 3.60 -12.12 -8.65
N TYR A 199 3.20 -12.89 -9.67
CA TYR A 199 4.02 -13.18 -10.83
C TYR A 199 3.62 -12.24 -11.98
N GLY A 200 4.17 -11.03 -11.99
CA GLY A 200 3.75 -9.97 -12.91
C GLY A 200 4.74 -8.82 -13.03
N GLY A 201 4.27 -7.72 -13.63
CA GLY A 201 5.03 -6.49 -13.78
C GLY A 201 6.30 -6.62 -14.63
N CYS A 202 7.20 -5.66 -14.45
CA CYS A 202 8.51 -5.66 -15.14
C CYS A 202 9.40 -6.84 -14.74
N PRO A 203 9.46 -7.29 -13.46
CA PRO A 203 10.27 -8.44 -13.09
C PRO A 203 9.90 -9.71 -13.88
N ARG A 204 8.61 -9.92 -14.18
CA ARG A 204 8.16 -11.07 -14.97
C ARG A 204 8.66 -11.03 -16.40
N ALA A 205 8.51 -9.89 -17.07
CA ALA A 205 8.98 -9.75 -18.44
C ALA A 205 10.50 -9.99 -18.55
N ILE A 206 11.29 -9.45 -17.62
CA ILE A 206 12.74 -9.69 -17.55
C ILE A 206 13.03 -11.17 -17.26
N TYR A 207 12.28 -11.81 -16.38
CA TYR A 207 12.45 -13.23 -16.07
C TYR A 207 12.18 -14.14 -17.27
N GLU A 208 11.06 -13.91 -17.98
CA GLU A 208 10.68 -14.69 -19.16
C GLU A 208 11.73 -14.52 -20.26
N GLU A 209 12.17 -13.29 -20.52
CA GLU A 209 13.23 -12.98 -21.48
C GLU A 209 14.59 -13.60 -21.08
N LEU A 210 14.97 -13.51 -19.81
CA LEU A 210 16.23 -14.09 -19.32
C LEU A 210 16.22 -15.62 -19.45
N ARG A 211 15.07 -16.27 -19.26
CA ARG A 211 14.94 -17.72 -19.52
C ARG A 211 15.02 -18.03 -21.02
N ALA A 212 14.38 -17.21 -21.86
CA ALA A 212 14.38 -17.39 -23.30
C ALA A 212 15.76 -17.22 -23.93
N SER A 213 16.62 -16.35 -23.36
CA SER A 213 18.00 -16.14 -23.83
C SER A 213 18.96 -17.32 -23.61
N GLY A 214 18.50 -18.40 -22.96
CA GLY A 214 19.31 -19.59 -22.69
C GLY A 214 20.18 -19.49 -21.43
N HIS A 215 19.87 -18.53 -20.54
CA HIS A 215 20.59 -18.33 -19.29
C HIS A 215 20.65 -19.60 -18.43
N ARG A 216 21.88 -20.04 -18.11
CA ARG A 216 22.12 -21.30 -17.37
C ARG A 216 22.20 -21.12 -15.86
N GLY A 217 22.29 -19.88 -15.38
CA GLY A 217 22.36 -19.57 -13.97
C GLY A 217 21.05 -19.89 -13.24
N ARG A 218 21.13 -20.16 -11.94
CA ARG A 218 19.93 -20.43 -11.13
C ARG A 218 19.07 -19.18 -10.99
N ILE A 219 17.81 -19.25 -11.41
CA ILE A 219 16.85 -18.15 -11.27
C ILE A 219 15.79 -18.53 -10.25
N THR A 220 15.71 -17.80 -9.15
CA THR A 220 14.72 -17.99 -8.08
C THR A 220 13.68 -16.86 -8.11
N TRP A 221 12.43 -17.20 -7.83
CA TRP A 221 11.34 -16.24 -7.67
C TRP A 221 10.79 -16.26 -6.25
N ALA A 222 10.70 -15.08 -5.62
CA ALA A 222 10.18 -14.92 -4.27
C ALA A 222 8.65 -14.73 -4.27
N TYR A 223 7.94 -15.46 -3.42
CA TYR A 223 6.49 -15.33 -3.25
C TYR A 223 6.08 -15.11 -1.78
N THR A 224 4.89 -14.56 -1.53
CA THR A 224 4.32 -14.36 -0.20
C THR A 224 2.93 -14.97 -0.13
N GLY A 225 2.67 -15.76 0.91
CA GLY A 225 1.37 -16.41 1.11
C GLY A 225 1.24 -17.66 0.25
N SER A 226 0.36 -17.64 -0.75
CA SER A 226 0.14 -18.79 -1.64
C SER A 226 1.01 -18.71 -2.89
N PRO A 227 1.58 -19.83 -3.38
CA PRO A 227 2.22 -19.91 -4.69
C PRO A 227 1.21 -20.04 -5.85
N ASP A 228 -0.11 -20.01 -5.59
CA ASP A 228 -1.12 -20.07 -6.63
C ASP A 228 -0.96 -18.90 -7.64
N GLY A 229 -1.05 -19.20 -8.94
CA GLY A 229 -0.85 -18.21 -10.00
C GLY A 229 0.61 -17.96 -10.38
N PHE A 230 1.57 -18.59 -9.70
CA PHE A 230 2.98 -18.59 -10.10
C PHE A 230 3.28 -19.77 -11.06
N PRO A 231 4.25 -19.64 -11.97
CA PRO A 231 4.56 -20.67 -12.94
C PRO A 231 5.13 -21.93 -12.28
N GLY A 232 4.53 -23.10 -12.56
CA GLY A 232 4.93 -24.37 -11.94
C GLY A 232 6.37 -24.82 -12.23
N GLY A 233 7.00 -24.27 -13.28
CA GLY A 233 8.40 -24.55 -13.63
C GLY A 233 9.42 -23.54 -13.06
N ALA A 234 9.03 -22.67 -12.12
CA ALA A 234 9.94 -21.73 -11.46
C ALA A 234 10.45 -22.26 -10.11
N ASP A 235 11.72 -21.96 -9.81
CA ASP A 235 12.27 -22.17 -8.46
C ASP A 235 11.66 -21.14 -7.49
N LEU A 236 10.54 -21.49 -6.86
CA LEU A 236 9.85 -20.64 -5.90
C LEU A 236 10.51 -20.70 -4.51
N VAL A 237 10.63 -19.55 -3.85
CA VAL A 237 10.99 -19.43 -2.43
C VAL A 237 10.04 -18.52 -1.70
N GLU A 238 9.58 -18.95 -0.53
CA GLU A 238 8.73 -18.10 0.31
C GLU A 238 9.56 -16.93 0.87
N ARG A 239 9.07 -15.71 0.72
CA ARG A 239 9.68 -14.48 1.23
C ARG A 239 9.90 -14.59 2.74
N PHE A 240 11.05 -14.11 3.20
CA PHE A 240 11.56 -14.25 4.58
C PHE A 240 11.81 -15.68 5.10
N SER A 241 11.68 -16.72 4.27
CA SER A 241 12.18 -18.07 4.61
C SER A 241 13.71 -18.13 4.64
N TRP A 242 14.29 -19.13 5.31
CA TRP A 242 15.74 -19.36 5.25
C TRP A 242 16.26 -19.54 3.81
N ALA A 243 15.45 -20.12 2.92
CA ALA A 243 15.75 -20.27 1.50
C ALA A 243 15.85 -18.90 0.82
N HIS A 244 14.91 -17.98 1.09
CA HIS A 244 14.94 -16.62 0.57
C HIS A 244 16.17 -15.84 1.04
N TYR A 245 16.46 -15.86 2.34
CA TYR A 245 17.68 -15.23 2.88
C TYR A 245 18.96 -15.79 2.24
N ARG A 246 19.03 -17.11 2.03
CA ARG A 246 20.17 -17.76 1.37
C ARG A 246 20.27 -17.42 -0.11
N ALA A 247 19.13 -17.30 -0.80
CA ALA A 247 19.08 -16.91 -2.21
C ALA A 247 19.60 -15.48 -2.37
N LEU A 248 19.05 -14.53 -1.61
CA LEU A 248 19.50 -13.13 -1.63
C LEU A 248 21.00 -12.99 -1.32
N ALA A 249 21.49 -13.65 -0.26
CA ALA A 249 22.90 -13.53 0.16
C ALA A 249 23.92 -14.00 -0.89
N ARG A 250 23.49 -14.86 -1.83
CA ARG A 250 24.37 -15.52 -2.80
C ARG A 250 24.08 -15.16 -4.25
N ALA A 251 23.01 -14.43 -4.53
CA ALA A 251 22.63 -14.07 -5.89
C ALA A 251 23.61 -13.07 -6.52
N ARG A 252 23.94 -13.27 -7.79
CA ARG A 252 24.65 -12.27 -8.60
C ARG A 252 23.72 -11.12 -8.98
N TYR A 253 22.44 -11.42 -9.23
CA TYR A 253 21.43 -10.44 -9.63
C TYR A 253 20.23 -10.42 -8.68
N TRP A 254 19.81 -9.23 -8.28
CA TRP A 254 18.54 -8.96 -7.63
C TRP A 254 17.68 -8.15 -8.59
N VAL A 255 16.42 -8.56 -8.78
CA VAL A 255 15.46 -7.89 -9.67
C VAL A 255 14.12 -7.74 -8.96
N ASP A 256 13.63 -6.52 -8.82
CA ASP A 256 12.34 -6.26 -8.18
C ASP A 256 11.66 -4.96 -8.65
N ASP A 257 10.45 -4.68 -8.16
CA ASP A 257 9.63 -3.51 -8.53
C ASP A 257 9.09 -2.68 -7.34
N HIS A 258 9.37 -3.04 -6.08
CA HIS A 258 8.81 -2.38 -4.88
C HIS A 258 9.84 -2.07 -3.79
N GLY A 259 10.87 -2.90 -3.70
CA GLY A 259 11.99 -2.82 -2.77
C GLY A 259 12.18 -4.14 -2.03
N LEU A 260 13.31 -4.81 -2.27
CA LEU A 260 13.78 -5.89 -1.40
C LEU A 260 14.03 -5.38 0.03
N PRO A 261 13.88 -6.24 1.06
CA PRO A 261 13.92 -5.82 2.46
C PRO A 261 15.11 -4.88 2.77
N PRO A 262 14.87 -3.66 3.27
CA PRO A 262 15.90 -2.63 3.41
C PRO A 262 16.93 -2.95 4.50
N THR A 263 16.57 -3.84 5.42
CA THR A 263 17.42 -4.32 6.51
C THR A 263 18.50 -5.30 6.04
N LEU A 264 18.38 -5.87 4.83
CA LEU A 264 19.35 -6.78 4.26
C LEU A 264 20.45 -6.02 3.52
N ALA A 265 21.69 -6.33 3.86
CA ALA A 265 22.84 -5.77 3.18
C ALA A 265 22.99 -6.37 1.78
N LYS A 266 23.22 -5.52 0.78
CA LYS A 266 23.64 -5.93 -0.57
C LYS A 266 25.15 -6.14 -0.60
N ARG A 267 25.61 -7.15 -1.32
CA ARG A 267 27.04 -7.35 -1.59
C ARG A 267 27.54 -6.42 -2.70
N PRO A 268 28.81 -6.00 -2.69
CA PRO A 268 29.40 -5.31 -3.83
C PRO A 268 29.33 -6.13 -5.13
N GLU A 269 29.44 -7.46 -5.03
CA GLU A 269 29.37 -8.37 -6.17
C GLU A 269 27.93 -8.70 -6.60
N THR A 270 26.91 -8.14 -5.95
CA THR A 270 25.51 -8.31 -6.37
C THR A 270 25.06 -7.06 -7.12
N VAL A 271 24.56 -7.28 -8.33
CA VAL A 271 23.90 -6.27 -9.16
C VAL A 271 22.43 -6.21 -8.79
N TYR A 272 21.91 -5.02 -8.51
CA TYR A 272 20.54 -4.78 -8.13
C TYR A 272 19.84 -3.90 -9.17
N LEU A 273 18.95 -4.53 -9.92
CA LEU A 273 18.09 -3.91 -10.91
C LEU A 273 16.72 -3.63 -10.30
N GLN A 274 16.46 -2.34 -10.02
CA GLN A 274 15.15 -1.90 -9.55
C GLN A 274 14.33 -1.43 -10.75
N THR A 275 13.20 -2.07 -10.98
CA THR A 275 12.33 -1.74 -12.11
C THR A 275 11.28 -0.71 -11.74
N TRP A 276 10.90 -0.59 -10.46
CA TRP A 276 9.70 0.13 -10.01
C TRP A 276 8.40 -0.37 -10.68
N HIS A 277 7.26 0.18 -10.30
CA HIS A 277 5.93 -0.30 -10.71
C HIS A 277 5.11 0.70 -11.55
N GLY A 278 5.77 1.69 -12.15
CA GLY A 278 5.16 2.63 -13.11
C GLY A 278 5.28 4.10 -12.74
N ALA A 279 4.81 4.95 -13.64
CA ALA A 279 4.82 6.40 -13.46
C ALA A 279 3.89 6.84 -12.32
N PRO A 280 4.30 7.80 -11.49
CA PRO A 280 3.48 8.27 -10.38
C PRO A 280 2.40 9.25 -10.87
N VAL A 281 1.16 9.06 -10.41
CA VAL A 281 0.11 10.10 -10.49
C VAL A 281 0.28 11.07 -9.31
N GLU A 282 0.43 10.51 -8.12
CA GLU A 282 0.51 11.21 -6.84
C GLU A 282 1.96 11.45 -6.40
N TYR A 283 2.16 12.39 -5.47
CA TYR A 283 3.46 12.51 -4.81
C TYR A 283 3.86 11.22 -4.11
N THR A 284 5.08 10.77 -4.37
CA THR A 284 5.61 9.49 -3.86
C THR A 284 6.98 9.68 -3.23
N GLY A 285 7.53 8.62 -2.64
CA GLY A 285 8.86 8.64 -2.05
C GLY A 285 9.01 9.76 -1.01
N LEU A 286 10.07 10.56 -1.15
CA LEU A 286 10.41 11.68 -0.28
C LEU A 286 9.50 12.91 -0.47
N ASP A 287 8.75 12.97 -1.57
CA ASP A 287 7.85 14.09 -1.87
C ASP A 287 6.46 13.90 -1.26
N ALA A 288 6.10 12.64 -0.95
CA ALA A 288 4.84 12.29 -0.31
C ALA A 288 4.65 13.05 1.01
N PRO A 289 3.44 13.56 1.32
CA PRO A 289 3.17 14.28 2.57
C PRO A 289 3.61 13.50 3.82
N ALA A 290 3.31 12.20 3.87
CA ALA A 290 3.74 11.32 4.96
C ALA A 290 5.27 11.28 5.13
N ALA A 291 6.02 11.28 4.03
CA ALA A 291 7.48 11.33 4.10
C ALA A 291 8.00 12.69 4.62
N LYS A 292 7.28 13.78 4.39
CA LYS A 292 7.57 15.12 4.95
C LYS A 292 7.24 15.24 6.44
N LEU A 293 6.46 14.31 6.98
CA LEU A 293 6.22 14.18 8.43
C LEU A 293 7.15 13.15 9.10
N ALA A 294 7.63 12.17 8.33
CA ALA A 294 8.46 11.08 8.85
C ALA A 294 9.75 11.51 9.56
N SER A 295 10.23 10.68 10.49
CA SER A 295 11.48 10.94 11.21
C SER A 295 12.69 11.05 10.26
N ARG A 296 13.75 11.75 10.70
CA ARG A 296 15.03 11.83 9.96
C ARG A 296 15.63 10.44 9.70
N ALA A 297 15.40 9.49 10.62
CA ALA A 297 15.86 8.12 10.49
C ALA A 297 15.09 7.37 9.37
N ALA A 298 13.77 7.53 9.30
CA ALA A 298 12.94 6.95 8.25
C ALA A 298 13.36 7.45 6.86
N ARG A 299 13.51 8.77 6.67
CA ARG A 299 14.01 9.35 5.41
C ARG A 299 15.41 8.85 5.04
N LYS A 300 16.29 8.70 6.04
CA LYS A 300 17.63 8.13 5.83
C LYS A 300 17.57 6.66 5.42
N SER A 301 16.63 5.89 5.97
CA SER A 301 16.38 4.51 5.57
C SER A 301 15.96 4.43 4.10
N MET A 302 15.05 5.32 3.67
CA MET A 302 14.61 5.38 2.28
C MET A 302 15.77 5.65 1.32
N ARG A 303 16.56 6.68 1.60
CA ARG A 303 17.75 7.00 0.79
C ARG A 303 18.77 5.86 0.77
N ARG A 304 18.94 5.14 1.88
CA ARG A 304 19.83 3.97 1.94
C ARG A 304 19.31 2.80 1.11
N ALA A 305 18.00 2.59 1.07
CA ALA A 305 17.41 1.54 0.24
C ALA A 305 17.65 1.82 -1.24
N ALA A 306 17.42 3.07 -1.69
CA ALA A 306 17.67 3.50 -3.06
C ALA A 306 19.16 3.50 -3.44
N ALA A 307 20.05 3.79 -2.49
CA ALA A 307 21.50 3.74 -2.71
C ALA A 307 22.05 2.32 -2.97
N ARG A 308 21.24 1.27 -2.83
CA ARG A 308 21.64 -0.10 -3.18
C ARG A 308 21.41 -0.42 -4.66
N PHE A 309 20.59 0.36 -5.36
CA PHE A 309 20.28 0.11 -6.76
C PHE A 309 21.52 0.40 -7.61
N ASP A 310 21.88 -0.53 -8.49
CA ASP A 310 22.93 -0.31 -9.49
C ASP A 310 22.30 0.17 -10.80
N TYR A 311 21.10 -0.34 -11.12
CA TYR A 311 20.30 0.08 -12.25
C TYR A 311 18.87 0.43 -11.82
N PHE A 312 18.30 1.45 -12.46
CA PHE A 312 16.90 1.86 -12.26
C PHE A 312 16.21 2.08 -13.60
N VAL A 313 15.08 1.40 -13.83
CA VAL A 313 14.34 1.47 -15.10
C VAL A 313 13.39 2.66 -15.11
N VAL A 314 13.36 3.41 -16.23
CA VAL A 314 12.44 4.51 -16.47
C VAL A 314 11.74 4.36 -17.82
N GLY A 315 10.43 4.66 -17.84
CA GLY A 315 9.56 4.55 -19.03
C GLY A 315 9.37 5.85 -19.81
N SER A 316 9.73 7.00 -19.24
CA SER A 316 9.61 8.30 -19.89
C SER A 316 10.43 9.38 -19.17
N ALA A 317 10.61 10.53 -19.84
CA ALA A 317 11.21 11.72 -19.24
C ALA A 317 10.44 12.18 -17.98
N TYR A 318 9.11 12.05 -17.98
CA TYR A 318 8.28 12.36 -16.82
C TYR A 318 8.68 11.57 -15.57
N GLU A 319 9.00 10.28 -15.71
CA GLU A 319 9.48 9.49 -14.57
C GLU A 319 10.87 9.92 -14.08
N GLU A 320 11.74 10.40 -14.98
CA GLU A 320 13.04 10.97 -14.59
C GLU A 320 12.88 12.28 -13.80
N GLU A 321 11.94 13.13 -14.22
CA GLU A 321 11.66 14.42 -13.58
C GLU A 321 10.96 14.27 -12.23
N THR A 322 10.17 13.21 -12.04
CA THR A 322 9.33 13.00 -10.85
C THR A 322 9.86 11.89 -9.94
N LEU A 323 9.83 10.64 -10.42
CA LEU A 323 10.08 9.44 -9.63
C LEU A 323 11.52 9.32 -9.14
N VAL A 324 12.49 9.60 -10.02
CA VAL A 324 13.93 9.50 -9.72
C VAL A 324 14.34 10.40 -8.54
N PRO A 325 14.05 11.72 -8.54
CA PRO A 325 14.36 12.57 -7.40
C PRO A 325 13.51 12.22 -6.16
N ALA A 326 12.23 11.89 -6.33
CA ALA A 326 11.35 11.50 -5.22
C ALA A 326 11.88 10.28 -4.46
N LEU A 327 12.44 9.29 -5.14
CA LEU A 327 13.04 8.11 -4.50
C LEU A 327 14.50 8.33 -4.07
N GLY A 328 15.12 9.43 -4.49
CA GLY A 328 16.54 9.70 -4.24
C GLY A 328 17.47 8.69 -4.95
N VAL A 329 17.07 8.24 -6.14
CA VAL A 329 17.82 7.28 -6.95
C VAL A 329 19.12 7.92 -7.45
N ARG A 330 20.22 7.16 -7.36
CA ARG A 330 21.55 7.53 -7.87
C ARG A 330 22.15 6.46 -8.78
N ALA A 331 21.36 5.42 -9.06
CA ALA A 331 21.71 4.32 -9.93
C ALA A 331 21.85 4.78 -11.38
N GLU A 332 22.42 3.94 -12.22
CA GLU A 332 22.37 4.14 -13.67
C GLU A 332 20.92 4.02 -14.16
N LEU A 333 20.44 5.04 -14.87
CA LEU A 333 19.08 5.06 -15.41
C LEU A 333 19.03 4.29 -16.75
N LEU A 334 18.17 3.28 -16.81
CA LEU A 334 17.87 2.53 -18.02
C LEU A 334 16.63 3.11 -18.69
N ARG A 335 16.86 3.99 -19.68
CA ARG A 335 15.84 4.65 -20.51
C ARG A 335 15.44 3.74 -21.67
N VAL A 336 14.68 2.69 -21.37
CA VAL A 336 14.37 1.61 -22.32
C VAL A 336 12.88 1.34 -22.47
N GLY A 337 12.03 2.04 -21.71
CA GLY A 337 10.65 1.62 -21.51
C GLY A 337 10.52 0.65 -20.34
N ARG A 338 9.29 0.29 -20.00
CA ARG A 338 8.99 -0.66 -18.92
C ARG A 338 8.87 -2.06 -19.53
N PRO A 339 9.69 -3.06 -19.11
CA PRO A 339 9.56 -4.43 -19.61
C PRO A 339 8.15 -5.02 -19.48
N GLY A 340 7.44 -4.67 -18.41
CA GLY A 340 6.06 -5.09 -18.22
C GLY A 340 5.07 -4.50 -19.23
N ASN A 341 5.47 -3.52 -20.04
CA ASN A 341 4.68 -2.88 -21.09
C ASN A 341 5.02 -3.39 -22.49
N ASP A 342 6.05 -4.24 -22.66
CA ASP A 342 6.49 -4.67 -23.99
C ASP A 342 5.33 -5.29 -24.80
N LEU A 343 4.54 -6.15 -24.13
CA LEU A 343 3.35 -6.73 -24.72
C LEU A 343 2.30 -5.68 -25.10
N LEU A 344 2.22 -4.51 -24.48
CA LEU A 344 1.22 -3.48 -24.83
C LEU A 344 1.58 -2.73 -26.10
N VAL A 345 2.89 -2.59 -26.39
CA VAL A 345 3.38 -1.96 -27.62
C VAL A 345 3.31 -2.92 -28.79
N GLU A 346 3.82 -4.14 -28.62
CA GLU A 346 3.86 -5.15 -29.68
C GLU A 346 3.06 -6.39 -29.29
N ASP A 347 2.16 -6.82 -30.17
CA ASP A 347 1.33 -8.00 -29.94
C ASP A 347 2.06 -9.30 -30.29
N ARG A 348 3.13 -9.59 -29.55
CA ARG A 348 3.96 -10.78 -29.76
C ARG A 348 3.31 -12.08 -29.26
N GLU A 349 2.31 -11.98 -28.40
CA GLU A 349 1.67 -13.13 -27.75
C GLU A 349 0.12 -13.08 -27.76
N PRO A 350 -0.51 -13.09 -28.95
CA PRO A 350 -1.97 -13.02 -29.06
C PRO A 350 -2.67 -14.22 -28.38
N ASP A 351 -2.04 -15.39 -28.37
CA ASP A 351 -2.59 -16.58 -27.72
C ASP A 351 -2.63 -16.46 -26.19
N ARG A 352 -1.78 -15.62 -25.58
CA ARG A 352 -1.83 -15.35 -24.13
C ARG A 352 -3.12 -14.61 -23.77
N VAL A 353 -3.53 -13.65 -24.60
CA VAL A 353 -4.79 -12.90 -24.44
C VAL A 353 -5.99 -13.82 -24.67
N ARG A 354 -5.96 -14.68 -25.71
CA ARG A 354 -7.01 -15.67 -25.98
C ARG A 354 -7.20 -16.67 -24.84
N ARG A 355 -6.10 -17.17 -24.27
CA ARG A 355 -6.15 -18.06 -23.09
C ARG A 355 -6.79 -17.37 -21.89
N LEU A 356 -6.39 -16.13 -21.59
CA LEU A 356 -7.01 -15.37 -20.51
C LEU A 356 -8.51 -15.16 -20.75
N ALA A 357 -8.91 -14.83 -21.98
CA ALA A 357 -10.32 -14.67 -22.32
C ALA A 357 -11.12 -15.96 -22.09
N TRP A 358 -10.55 -17.10 -22.50
CA TRP A 358 -11.14 -18.42 -22.28
C TRP A 358 -11.26 -18.76 -20.79
N ASP A 359 -10.20 -18.55 -20.00
CA ASP A 359 -10.17 -18.82 -18.56
C ASP A 359 -11.18 -17.96 -17.79
N LEU A 360 -11.46 -16.74 -18.28
CA LEU A 360 -12.46 -15.83 -17.73
C LEU A 360 -13.89 -16.10 -18.27
N GLY A 361 -14.06 -17.07 -19.18
CA GLY A 361 -15.36 -17.43 -19.75
C GLY A 361 -15.96 -16.36 -20.67
N LEU A 362 -15.12 -15.57 -21.35
CA LEU A 362 -15.57 -14.51 -22.24
C LEU A 362 -16.00 -15.07 -23.60
N ASP A 363 -17.08 -14.52 -24.14
CA ASP A 363 -17.77 -14.98 -25.35
C ASP A 363 -17.49 -14.09 -26.57
N GLY A 364 -16.48 -13.22 -26.49
CA GLY A 364 -16.07 -12.31 -27.56
C GLY A 364 -16.79 -10.96 -27.56
N ARG A 365 -17.68 -10.70 -26.59
CA ARG A 365 -18.23 -9.35 -26.38
C ARG A 365 -17.14 -8.34 -26.01
N PRO A 366 -17.34 -7.04 -26.30
CA PRO A 366 -16.43 -5.99 -25.87
C PRO A 366 -16.24 -6.00 -24.35
N CYS A 367 -15.00 -5.88 -23.90
CA CYS A 367 -14.63 -5.98 -22.51
C CYS A 367 -14.36 -4.59 -21.90
N VAL A 368 -14.99 -4.30 -20.78
CA VAL A 368 -14.75 -3.09 -19.97
C VAL A 368 -13.95 -3.49 -18.75
N LEU A 369 -12.75 -2.93 -18.59
CA LEU A 369 -11.97 -3.06 -17.36
C LEU A 369 -12.28 -1.91 -16.42
N TYR A 370 -12.95 -2.21 -15.32
CA TYR A 370 -13.22 -1.29 -14.23
C TYR A 370 -12.15 -1.44 -13.14
N ALA A 371 -11.30 -0.42 -12.94
CA ALA A 371 -10.16 -0.49 -12.03
C ALA A 371 -9.92 0.84 -11.28
N PRO A 372 -10.81 1.24 -10.35
CA PRO A 372 -10.62 2.41 -9.51
C PRO A 372 -9.60 2.15 -8.39
N ARG A 373 -8.99 3.22 -7.87
CA ARG A 373 -8.22 3.25 -6.61
C ARG A 373 -8.97 3.91 -5.45
N GLY A 374 -9.94 4.76 -5.75
CA GLY A 374 -10.81 5.46 -4.81
C GLY A 374 -12.16 4.75 -4.67
N PRO A 375 -13.21 5.50 -4.25
CA PRO A 375 -14.55 4.97 -4.13
C PRO A 375 -15.03 4.30 -5.43
N ALA A 376 -15.41 3.03 -5.33
CA ALA A 376 -15.96 2.27 -6.45
C ALA A 376 -17.46 2.54 -6.61
N ALA A 377 -17.93 2.49 -7.86
CA ALA A 377 -19.35 2.45 -8.19
C ALA A 377 -19.95 1.10 -7.78
N ASP A 378 -21.29 1.05 -7.68
CA ASP A 378 -22.00 -0.22 -7.51
C ASP A 378 -21.85 -1.06 -8.78
N LEU A 379 -20.99 -2.09 -8.70
CA LEU A 379 -20.72 -3.00 -9.83
C LEU A 379 -21.95 -3.80 -10.27
N GLY A 380 -22.87 -4.10 -9.35
CA GLY A 380 -24.11 -4.80 -9.67
C GLY A 380 -25.03 -3.89 -10.48
N ALA A 381 -25.18 -2.65 -10.06
CA ALA A 381 -25.97 -1.66 -10.78
C ALA A 381 -25.32 -1.29 -12.13
N LEU A 382 -23.99 -1.17 -12.20
CA LEU A 382 -23.26 -0.92 -13.43
C LEU A 382 -23.43 -2.09 -14.42
N ALA A 383 -23.26 -3.33 -13.96
CA ALA A 383 -23.50 -4.52 -14.77
C ALA A 383 -24.94 -4.56 -15.30
N ALA A 384 -25.93 -4.28 -14.44
CA ALA A 384 -27.33 -4.24 -14.85
C ALA A 384 -27.62 -3.14 -15.89
N ALA A 385 -27.02 -1.96 -15.74
CA ALA A 385 -27.15 -0.88 -16.72
C ALA A 385 -26.51 -1.28 -18.05
N LEU A 386 -25.29 -1.82 -18.04
CA LEU A 386 -24.59 -2.22 -19.25
C LEU A 386 -25.24 -3.40 -19.98
N GLY A 387 -26.00 -4.24 -19.27
CA GLY A 387 -26.69 -5.39 -19.83
C GLY A 387 -25.73 -6.42 -20.41
N ASP A 388 -26.24 -7.24 -21.34
CA ASP A 388 -25.46 -8.31 -21.96
C ASP A 388 -24.61 -7.85 -23.16
N ASP A 389 -24.51 -6.54 -23.44
CA ASP A 389 -23.78 -6.02 -24.59
C ASP A 389 -22.25 -6.00 -24.40
N VAL A 390 -21.79 -5.97 -23.14
CA VAL A 390 -20.37 -5.87 -22.77
C VAL A 390 -20.04 -6.76 -21.59
N ALA A 391 -18.82 -7.31 -21.57
CA ALA A 391 -18.31 -8.02 -20.42
C ALA A 391 -17.65 -7.04 -19.43
N LEU A 392 -18.12 -7.01 -18.19
CA LEU A 392 -17.55 -6.17 -17.13
C LEU A 392 -16.49 -6.95 -16.34
N LEU A 393 -15.23 -6.54 -16.47
CA LEU A 393 -14.09 -7.05 -15.70
C LEU A 393 -13.76 -6.05 -14.59
N ALA A 394 -13.89 -6.44 -13.32
CA ALA A 394 -13.63 -5.55 -12.19
C ALA A 394 -12.33 -5.92 -11.46
N ARG A 395 -11.46 -4.92 -11.27
CA ARG A 395 -10.22 -5.03 -10.50
C ARG A 395 -10.30 -4.16 -9.25
N CYS A 396 -11.24 -4.48 -8.37
CA CYS A 396 -11.39 -3.88 -7.06
C CYS A 396 -11.79 -4.98 -6.07
N GLU A 397 -11.29 -4.93 -4.84
CA GLU A 397 -11.55 -5.97 -3.85
C GLU A 397 -13.06 -6.02 -3.51
N GLY A 398 -13.73 -7.09 -3.94
CA GLY A 398 -15.15 -7.32 -3.69
C GLY A 398 -15.56 -8.71 -4.18
N ALA A 399 -16.49 -9.37 -3.50
CA ALA A 399 -16.97 -10.67 -3.93
C ALA A 399 -17.91 -10.52 -5.14
N ALA A 400 -17.47 -10.98 -6.32
CA ALA A 400 -18.34 -11.09 -7.49
C ALA A 400 -19.51 -12.04 -7.21
N ARG A 401 -20.71 -11.64 -7.64
CA ARG A 401 -21.80 -12.61 -7.85
C ARG A 401 -21.59 -13.23 -9.23
N PRO A 402 -21.54 -14.57 -9.34
CA PRO A 402 -21.44 -15.23 -10.64
C PRO A 402 -22.52 -14.72 -11.61
N GLY A 403 -22.13 -14.35 -12.83
CA GLY A 403 -23.04 -13.99 -13.92
C GLY A 403 -23.40 -12.51 -14.09
N THR A 404 -22.82 -11.59 -13.29
CA THR A 404 -23.02 -10.13 -13.49
C THR A 404 -21.74 -9.40 -13.89
N TRP A 405 -20.60 -9.75 -13.29
CA TRP A 405 -19.28 -9.23 -13.64
C TRP A 405 -18.20 -10.21 -13.20
N THR A 406 -16.99 -10.05 -13.73
CA THR A 406 -15.87 -10.96 -13.47
C THR A 406 -14.82 -10.28 -12.60
N ASP A 407 -14.54 -10.83 -11.42
CA ASP A 407 -13.43 -10.38 -10.56
C ASP A 407 -12.09 -10.77 -11.17
N VAL A 408 -11.29 -9.77 -11.54
CA VAL A 408 -9.94 -9.93 -12.09
C VAL A 408 -8.87 -9.35 -11.16
N SER A 409 -9.19 -9.12 -9.88
CA SER A 409 -8.26 -8.61 -8.86
C SER A 409 -7.09 -9.56 -8.63
N ARG A 410 -7.31 -10.86 -8.79
CA ARG A 410 -6.28 -11.91 -8.66
C ARG A 410 -5.50 -12.19 -9.94
N VAL A 411 -5.84 -11.56 -11.06
CA VAL A 411 -5.05 -11.71 -12.30
C VAL A 411 -3.72 -10.97 -12.14
N HIS A 412 -2.62 -11.73 -12.16
CA HIS A 412 -1.26 -11.19 -12.05
C HIS A 412 -0.75 -10.58 -13.36
N ASP A 413 -1.16 -11.13 -14.50
CA ASP A 413 -0.73 -10.67 -15.83
C ASP A 413 -1.49 -9.44 -16.28
N LEU A 414 -1.08 -8.29 -15.74
CA LEU A 414 -1.74 -7.03 -16.02
C LEU A 414 -1.62 -6.60 -17.49
N ALA A 415 -0.51 -6.90 -18.18
CA ALA A 415 -0.35 -6.52 -19.58
C ALA A 415 -1.36 -7.26 -20.47
N THR A 416 -1.53 -8.57 -20.24
CA THR A 416 -2.52 -9.38 -20.93
C THR A 416 -3.95 -8.93 -20.62
N LEU A 417 -4.24 -8.61 -19.35
CA LEU A 417 -5.55 -8.09 -18.94
C LEU A 417 -5.86 -6.73 -19.60
N LEU A 418 -4.90 -5.81 -19.66
CA LEU A 418 -5.08 -4.52 -20.33
C LEU A 418 -5.30 -4.71 -21.84
N ARG A 419 -4.58 -5.63 -22.50
CA ARG A 419 -4.82 -5.97 -23.92
C ARG A 419 -6.19 -6.58 -24.18
N LEU A 420 -6.73 -7.32 -23.22
CA LEU A 420 -8.06 -7.93 -23.31
C LEU A 420 -9.17 -6.87 -23.25
N ALA A 421 -8.96 -5.76 -22.55
CA ALA A 421 -9.97 -4.73 -22.36
C ALA A 421 -10.05 -3.74 -23.54
N ASP A 422 -11.26 -3.51 -24.04
CA ASP A 422 -11.57 -2.52 -25.09
C ASP A 422 -11.74 -1.10 -24.53
N VAL A 423 -12.14 -0.99 -23.27
CA VAL A 423 -12.27 0.28 -22.53
C VAL A 423 -11.69 0.13 -21.13
N LEU A 424 -10.93 1.13 -20.68
CA LEU A 424 -10.54 1.26 -19.28
C LEU A 424 -11.43 2.29 -18.59
N VAL A 425 -12.16 1.87 -17.57
CA VAL A 425 -12.79 2.77 -16.60
C VAL A 425 -11.92 2.81 -15.36
N THR A 426 -11.41 3.98 -15.02
CA THR A 426 -10.54 4.16 -13.87
C THR A 426 -10.74 5.54 -13.26
N ASP A 427 -9.89 5.90 -12.32
CA ASP A 427 -9.83 7.20 -11.69
C ASP A 427 -8.40 7.76 -11.84
N ARG A 428 -7.62 7.74 -10.76
CA ARG A 428 -6.23 8.16 -10.63
C ARG A 428 -5.28 6.96 -10.57
N SER A 429 -5.66 5.83 -11.17
CA SER A 429 -4.82 4.64 -11.21
C SER A 429 -3.66 4.81 -12.19
N PRO A 430 -2.41 4.49 -11.80
CA PRO A 430 -1.28 4.46 -12.73
C PRO A 430 -1.46 3.53 -13.94
N LEU A 431 -2.49 2.68 -13.94
CA LEU A 431 -2.92 1.91 -15.11
C LEU A 431 -3.18 2.78 -16.35
N LEU A 432 -3.62 4.03 -16.17
CA LEU A 432 -3.87 4.96 -17.26
C LEU A 432 -2.61 5.18 -18.14
N PHE A 433 -1.42 5.22 -17.55
CA PHE A 433 -0.16 5.35 -18.29
C PHE A 433 0.12 4.14 -19.17
N ARG A 434 -0.16 2.94 -18.66
CA ARG A 434 0.05 1.68 -19.39
C ARG A 434 -0.99 1.51 -20.49
N TYR A 435 -2.26 1.78 -20.17
CA TYR A 435 -3.36 1.63 -21.12
C TYR A 435 -3.28 2.62 -22.28
N ALA A 436 -2.64 3.78 -22.07
CA ALA A 436 -2.41 4.77 -23.13
C ALA A 436 -1.64 4.20 -24.32
N LEU A 437 -0.79 3.20 -24.10
CA LEU A 437 -0.04 2.50 -25.15
C LEU A 437 -0.92 1.78 -26.16
N LEU A 438 -2.15 1.42 -25.78
CA LEU A 438 -3.08 0.71 -26.65
C LEU A 438 -3.88 1.65 -27.58
N ASP A 439 -3.79 2.96 -27.38
CA ASP A 439 -4.64 3.98 -28.04
C ASP A 439 -6.15 3.64 -27.99
N ARG A 440 -6.61 3.16 -26.83
CA ARG A 440 -8.00 2.75 -26.57
C ARG A 440 -8.72 3.74 -25.65
N PRO A 441 -10.06 3.85 -25.75
CA PRO A 441 -10.83 4.79 -24.94
C PRO A 441 -10.67 4.55 -23.43
N MET A 442 -10.53 5.64 -22.68
CA MET A 442 -10.51 5.67 -21.22
C MET A 442 -11.67 6.52 -20.72
N ILE A 443 -12.25 6.15 -19.58
CA ILE A 443 -13.32 6.90 -18.90
C ILE A 443 -12.91 7.07 -17.44
N PHE A 444 -13.08 8.28 -16.91
CA PHE A 444 -12.64 8.65 -15.57
C PHE A 444 -13.81 8.81 -14.61
N HIS A 445 -14.07 7.80 -13.79
CA HIS A 445 -15.03 7.88 -12.68
C HIS A 445 -14.28 8.19 -11.39
N ALA A 446 -14.12 9.48 -11.08
CA ALA A 446 -13.25 9.97 -10.01
C ALA A 446 -13.96 10.99 -9.09
N PRO A 447 -15.00 10.56 -8.33
CA PRO A 447 -15.83 11.47 -7.53
C PRO A 447 -15.06 12.21 -6.42
N ASP A 448 -13.92 11.68 -5.98
CA ASP A 448 -13.09 12.24 -4.91
C ASP A 448 -11.82 12.95 -5.40
N LEU A 449 -11.64 13.14 -6.72
CA LEU A 449 -10.37 13.57 -7.32
C LEU A 449 -9.79 14.84 -6.69
N ALA A 450 -10.61 15.89 -6.54
CA ALA A 450 -10.18 17.17 -6.00
C ALA A 450 -9.77 17.06 -4.52
N GLY A 451 -10.59 16.41 -3.70
CA GLY A 451 -10.30 16.18 -2.27
C GLY A 451 -9.06 15.31 -2.08
N HIS A 452 -8.90 14.28 -2.92
CA HIS A 452 -7.73 13.42 -2.90
C HIS A 452 -6.45 14.17 -3.27
N ARG A 453 -6.47 14.96 -4.36
CA ARG A 453 -5.34 15.81 -4.75
C ARG A 453 -4.93 16.78 -3.64
N HIS A 454 -5.90 17.38 -2.95
CA HIS A 454 -5.62 18.26 -1.81
C HIS A 454 -4.87 17.53 -0.68
N ARG A 455 -5.30 16.30 -0.34
CA ARG A 455 -4.69 15.52 0.75
C ARG A 455 -3.31 14.96 0.41
N HIS A 456 -3.14 14.42 -0.79
CA HIS A 456 -1.96 13.64 -1.16
C HIS A 456 -0.97 14.38 -2.05
N GLY A 457 -1.43 15.43 -2.75
CA GLY A 457 -0.69 16.07 -3.82
C GLY A 457 -0.53 15.17 -5.05
N ALA A 458 -0.27 15.78 -6.20
CA ALA A 458 -0.10 15.06 -7.45
C ALA A 458 0.94 15.72 -8.34
N TYR A 459 1.67 14.88 -9.09
CA TYR A 459 2.54 15.34 -10.18
C TYR A 459 1.73 15.54 -11.46
N LEU A 460 0.76 14.65 -11.71
CA LEU A 460 -0.13 14.71 -12.86
C LEU A 460 -1.36 15.57 -12.54
N ASP A 461 -1.61 16.59 -13.37
CA ASP A 461 -2.88 17.30 -13.36
C ASP A 461 -3.92 16.55 -14.20
N LEU A 462 -4.47 15.48 -13.62
CA LEU A 462 -5.36 14.59 -14.37
C LEU A 462 -6.60 15.32 -14.89
N ALA A 463 -7.11 16.33 -14.20
CA ALA A 463 -8.27 17.11 -14.65
C ALA A 463 -7.97 17.90 -15.94
N ALA A 464 -6.73 18.38 -16.10
CA ALA A 464 -6.30 19.13 -17.28
C ALA A 464 -5.81 18.24 -18.42
N GLU A 465 -5.23 17.08 -18.10
CA GLU A 465 -4.50 16.24 -19.06
C GLU A 465 -5.21 14.91 -19.39
N ALA A 466 -6.41 14.66 -18.86
CA ALA A 466 -7.10 13.39 -19.01
C ALA A 466 -7.28 12.97 -20.48
N PRO A 467 -6.86 11.73 -20.85
CA PRO A 467 -7.05 11.17 -22.18
C PRO A 467 -8.49 10.64 -22.43
N GLY A 468 -9.49 11.19 -21.74
CA GLY A 468 -10.87 10.71 -21.75
C GLY A 468 -11.81 11.58 -20.89
N PRO A 469 -13.13 11.37 -20.98
CA PRO A 469 -14.10 12.15 -20.21
C PRO A 469 -14.11 11.77 -18.73
N PHE A 470 -14.47 12.72 -17.89
CA PHE A 470 -14.88 12.47 -16.51
C PHE A 470 -16.39 12.24 -16.45
N VAL A 471 -16.79 11.32 -15.58
CA VAL A 471 -18.19 11.00 -15.29
C VAL A 471 -18.41 11.04 -13.77
N ALA A 472 -19.55 11.58 -13.35
CA ALA A 472 -19.87 11.83 -11.96
C ALA A 472 -20.66 10.70 -11.30
N ASP A 473 -21.49 10.00 -12.08
CA ASP A 473 -22.40 8.99 -11.56
C ASP A 473 -22.53 7.76 -12.48
N LEU A 474 -23.38 6.82 -12.05
CA LEU A 474 -23.62 5.55 -12.72
C LEU A 474 -24.27 5.72 -14.10
N GLU A 475 -25.16 6.70 -14.25
CA GLU A 475 -25.88 6.94 -15.50
C GLU A 475 -24.89 7.42 -16.56
N GLU A 476 -24.17 8.50 -16.26
CA GLU A 476 -23.10 9.04 -17.12
C GLU A 476 -22.02 7.99 -17.42
N LEU A 477 -21.64 7.19 -16.43
CA LEU A 477 -20.66 6.11 -16.62
C LEU A 477 -21.17 5.06 -17.61
N SER A 478 -22.42 4.61 -17.46
CA SER A 478 -23.00 3.61 -18.36
C SER A 478 -23.16 4.14 -19.79
N GLU A 479 -23.56 5.40 -19.95
CA GLU A 479 -23.67 6.08 -21.25
C GLU A 479 -22.31 6.22 -21.92
N ALA A 480 -21.29 6.66 -21.17
CA ALA A 480 -19.94 6.78 -21.68
C ALA A 480 -19.38 5.43 -22.17
N VAL A 481 -19.62 4.34 -21.44
CA VAL A 481 -19.20 2.99 -21.88
C VAL A 481 -19.92 2.57 -23.18
N ARG A 482 -21.21 2.88 -23.32
CA ARG A 482 -21.94 2.60 -24.57
C ARG A 482 -21.41 3.47 -25.73
N ALA A 483 -21.07 4.73 -25.47
CA ALA A 483 -20.49 5.68 -26.41
C ALA A 483 -18.96 5.54 -26.61
N ARG A 484 -18.35 4.43 -26.20
CA ARG A 484 -16.89 4.20 -26.26
C ARG A 484 -16.25 4.47 -27.61
N ALA A 485 -16.94 4.17 -28.72
CA ALA A 485 -16.43 4.43 -30.07
C ALA A 485 -16.35 5.92 -30.39
N GLU A 486 -17.36 6.70 -29.97
CA GLU A 486 -17.39 8.15 -30.13
C GLU A 486 -16.35 8.82 -29.22
N ILE A 487 -16.21 8.35 -27.98
CA ILE A 487 -15.15 8.78 -27.06
C ILE A 487 -13.77 8.47 -27.64
N ALA A 488 -13.60 7.29 -28.26
CA ALA A 488 -12.36 6.93 -28.91
C ALA A 488 -11.99 7.94 -30.02
N GLU A 489 -12.95 8.39 -30.83
CA GLU A 489 -12.69 9.43 -31.82
C GLU A 489 -12.42 10.79 -31.17
N ARG A 490 -13.33 11.25 -30.31
CA ARG A 490 -13.29 12.59 -29.70
C ARG A 490 -12.00 12.87 -28.92
N TYR A 491 -11.46 11.86 -28.24
CA TYR A 491 -10.24 11.99 -27.42
C TYR A 491 -8.99 11.44 -28.10
N ARG A 492 -9.01 11.14 -29.42
CA ARG A 492 -7.87 10.55 -30.13
C ARG A 492 -6.58 11.35 -29.95
N ASP A 493 -6.62 12.66 -30.18
CA ASP A 493 -5.43 13.51 -30.09
C ASP A 493 -4.96 13.67 -28.64
N ALA A 494 -5.88 13.77 -27.68
CA ALA A 494 -5.56 13.80 -26.26
C ALA A 494 -4.87 12.50 -25.81
N ARG A 495 -5.37 11.32 -26.24
CA ARG A 495 -4.73 10.03 -25.95
C ARG A 495 -3.32 9.93 -26.52
N ARG A 496 -3.13 10.38 -27.77
CA ARG A 496 -1.81 10.35 -28.42
C ARG A 496 -0.82 11.30 -27.76
N ALA A 497 -1.26 12.51 -27.42
CA ALA A 497 -0.45 13.47 -26.67
C ALA A 497 -0.06 12.92 -25.28
N PHE A 498 -1.03 12.30 -24.60
CA PHE A 498 -0.80 11.65 -23.31
C PHE A 498 0.22 10.51 -23.42
N ALA A 499 0.06 9.58 -24.36
CA ALA A 499 1.01 8.50 -24.61
C ALA A 499 2.41 9.04 -24.96
N ALA A 500 2.51 10.04 -25.85
CA ALA A 500 3.79 10.64 -26.22
C ALA A 500 4.52 11.27 -25.02
N ARG A 501 3.78 11.91 -24.09
CA ARG A 501 4.34 12.52 -22.89
C ARG A 501 4.79 11.49 -21.86
N TYR A 502 3.96 10.48 -21.58
CA TYR A 502 4.15 9.60 -20.43
C TYR A 502 4.77 8.24 -20.75
N ALA A 503 4.84 7.86 -22.03
CA ALA A 503 5.34 6.57 -22.49
C ALA A 503 6.46 6.72 -23.55
N GLY A 504 7.20 7.83 -23.54
CA GLY A 504 8.13 8.20 -24.60
C GLY A 504 9.36 7.28 -24.80
N TYR A 505 9.65 6.34 -23.89
CA TYR A 505 10.73 5.37 -24.06
C TYR A 505 10.23 3.96 -24.39
N GLU A 506 8.92 3.73 -24.50
CA GLU A 506 8.35 2.41 -24.74
C GLU A 506 8.63 1.95 -26.18
N THR A 507 9.32 0.82 -26.33
CA THR A 507 9.76 0.28 -27.63
C THR A 507 9.20 -1.11 -27.94
N GLY A 508 8.60 -1.80 -26.98
CA GLY A 508 8.22 -3.21 -27.14
C GLY A 508 9.37 -4.21 -26.94
N ALA A 509 10.58 -3.74 -26.63
CA ALA A 509 11.79 -4.55 -26.49
C ALA A 509 12.63 -4.19 -25.24
N ALA A 510 11.99 -3.65 -24.20
CA ALA A 510 12.66 -3.21 -22.98
C ALA A 510 13.28 -4.41 -22.22
N ALA A 511 12.55 -5.53 -22.12
CA ALA A 511 13.04 -6.75 -21.46
C ALA A 511 14.32 -7.28 -22.14
N GLU A 512 14.29 -7.43 -23.46
CA GLU A 512 15.43 -7.91 -24.26
C GLU A 512 16.65 -7.00 -24.07
N THR A 513 16.44 -5.68 -24.17
CA THR A 513 17.51 -4.69 -24.00
C THR A 513 18.14 -4.77 -22.62
N ILE A 514 17.33 -4.93 -21.58
CA ILE A 514 17.80 -5.08 -20.20
C ILE A 514 18.58 -6.38 -20.02
N VAL A 515 18.06 -7.51 -20.52
CA VAL A 515 18.74 -8.81 -20.41
C VAL A 515 20.13 -8.74 -21.04
N ARG A 516 20.23 -8.20 -22.26
CA ARG A 516 21.51 -8.03 -22.97
C ARG A 516 22.50 -7.11 -22.26
N ARG A 517 22.01 -6.06 -21.59
CA ARG A 517 22.86 -5.05 -20.93
C ARG A 517 23.30 -5.46 -19.52
N VAL A 518 22.39 -6.03 -18.73
CA VAL A 518 22.60 -6.26 -17.29
C VAL A 518 23.13 -7.66 -17.01
N PHE A 519 22.74 -8.68 -17.79
CA PHE A 519 23.02 -10.09 -17.49
C PHE A 519 24.15 -10.67 -18.35
N GLN A 520 25.31 -10.00 -18.35
CA GLN A 520 26.44 -10.33 -19.24
C GLN A 520 27.38 -11.43 -18.72
N ASP A 521 27.26 -11.87 -17.46
CA ASP A 521 28.20 -12.82 -16.83
C ASP A 521 27.75 -14.30 -16.92
N GLY A 522 26.94 -14.66 -17.92
CA GLY A 522 26.31 -15.99 -18.05
C GLY A 522 26.94 -16.97 -19.04
N GLY A 523 28.06 -16.61 -19.67
CA GLY A 523 28.77 -17.41 -20.68
C GLY A 523 29.61 -18.55 -20.11
#